data_AF-A0A7X3D2B7-F1
#
_entry.id   AF-A0A7X3D2B7-F1
#
_cell.length_a   1.000
_cell.length_b   1.000
_cell.length_c   1.000
_cell.angle_alpha   90.00
_cell.angle_beta   90.00
_cell.angle_gamma   90.00
#
_symmetry.space_group_name_H-M   'P 1'
#
loop_
_entity.id
_entity.type
_entity.pdbx_description
1 polymer ?
#
loop_
_entity_poly.entity_id
_entity_poly.type
_entity_poly.pdbx_seq_one_letter_code
_entity_poly.pdbx_strand_id
1 'polypeptide(L)' 'MSITYLNTKSKGITKTIAEFSKQETQSNREFREFIKEQVLEHRKEGIDVFKSPRPGDDRKKK' A
#
# COMPACT_ATOMS: atom_id res chain seq x y z
N MET A 1 -15.19 -3.28 -5.37
CA MET A 1 -14.06 -2.33 -5.41
C MET A 1 -12.93 -2.84 -4.53
N SER A 2 -11.69 -2.86 -5.01
CA SER A 2 -10.52 -3.21 -4.20
C SER A 2 -9.69 -1.97 -4.00
N ILE A 3 -9.44 -1.60 -2.75
CA ILE A 3 -8.60 -0.45 -2.39
C ILE A 3 -7.34 -0.99 -1.70
N THR A 4 -6.18 -0.45 -2.05
CA THR A 4 -4.91 -0.76 -1.40
C THR A 4 -4.29 0.54 -0.91
N TYR A 5 -3.84 0.53 0.33
CA TYR A 5 -3.17 1.65 0.95
C TYR A 5 -1.68 1.35 1.04
N LEU A 6 -0.83 2.29 0.62
CA LEU A 6 0.57 2.28 0.98
C LEU A 6 0.74 3.09 2.25
N ASN A 7 1.24 2.42 3.28
CA ASN A 7 1.50 3.01 4.58
C ASN A 7 2.98 3.03 4.87
N THR A 8 3.40 3.99 5.69
CA THR A 8 4.70 4.01 6.35
C THR A 8 4.52 3.68 7.83
N LYS A 9 5.55 3.08 8.43
CA LYS A 9 5.60 2.85 9.88
C LYS A 9 6.77 3.61 10.46
N SER A 10 6.49 4.62 11.28
CA SER A 10 7.54 5.38 11.97
C SER A 10 7.16 5.56 13.43
N LYS A 11 8.10 5.24 14.34
CA LYS A 11 7.94 5.38 15.80
C LYS A 11 6.63 4.77 16.35
N GLY A 12 6.20 3.64 15.79
CA GLY A 12 4.97 2.94 16.20
C GLY A 12 3.67 3.51 15.65
N ILE A 13 3.74 4.54 14.81
CA ILE A 13 2.59 5.15 14.13
C ILE A 13 2.56 4.69 12.68
N THR A 14 1.43 4.15 12.26
CA THR A 14 1.15 3.83 10.86
C THR A 14 0.50 5.02 10.19
N LYS A 15 1.10 5.53 9.11
CA LYS A 15 0.55 6.65 8.34
C LYS A 15 0.33 6.22 6.89
N THR A 16 -0.86 6.46 6.36
CA THR A 16 -1.14 6.29 4.93
C THR A 16 -0.51 7.43 4.16
N ILE A 17 0.26 7.08 3.13
CA ILE A 17 0.90 8.05 2.24
C ILE A 17 0.25 8.07 0.85
N ALA A 18 -0.33 6.94 0.44
CA ALA A 18 -1.01 6.82 -0.85
C ALA A 18 -2.16 5.82 -0.76
N GLU A 19 -3.24 6.14 -1.47
CA GLU A 19 -4.42 5.28 -1.62
C GLU A 19 -4.59 4.96 -3.11
N PHE A 20 -4.77 3.68 -3.41
CA PHE A 20 -4.95 3.19 -4.76
C PHE A 20 -6.23 2.37 -4.84
N SER A 21 -7.16 2.83 -5.67
CA SER A 21 -8.37 2.07 -6.01
C SER A 21 -8.16 1.33 -7.31
N LYS A 22 -8.51 0.05 -7.33
CA LYS A 22 -8.58 -0.74 -8.56
C LYS A 22 -9.65 -0.15 -9.48
N GLN A 23 -9.27 0.18 -10.72
CA GLN A 23 -10.20 0.63 -11.76
C GLN A 23 -11.05 -0.54 -12.29
N GLU A 24 -12.24 -0.26 -12.81
CA GLU A 24 -13.18 -1.29 -13.29
C GLU A 24 -12.63 -2.11 -14.47
N THR A 25 -11.87 -1.48 -15.35
CA THR A 25 -11.25 -2.09 -16.54
C THR A 25 -9.92 -2.79 -16.24
N GLN A 26 -9.37 -2.62 -15.04
CA GLN A 26 -8.07 -3.16 -14.67
C GLN A 26 -8.18 -4.60 -14.17
N SER A 27 -7.28 -5.48 -14.58
CA SER A 27 -7.19 -6.83 -14.04
C SER A 27 -6.60 -6.83 -12.63
N ASN A 28 -6.95 -7.84 -11.82
CA ASN A 28 -6.36 -8.00 -10.48
C ASN A 28 -4.83 -8.18 -10.54
N ARG A 29 -4.31 -8.77 -11.62
CA ARG A 29 -2.87 -8.93 -11.84
C ARG A 29 -2.18 -7.59 -12.08
N GLU A 30 -2.71 -6.81 -13.03
CA GLU A 30 -2.21 -5.48 -13.36
C GLU A 30 -2.24 -4.56 -12.15
N PHE A 31 -3.33 -4.58 -11.38
CA PHE A 31 -3.42 -3.79 -10.15
C PHE A 31 -2.35 -4.20 -9.14
N ARG A 32 -2.08 -5.50 -8.98
CA ARG A 32 -1.02 -5.99 -8.08
C ARG A 32 0.38 -5.62 -8.56
N GLU A 33 0.62 -5.64 -9.86
CA GLU A 33 1.91 -5.23 -10.45
C GLU A 33 2.13 -3.73 -10.27
N PHE A 34 1.12 -2.92 -10.56
CA PHE A 34 1.13 -1.48 -10.30
C PHE A 34 1.45 -1.15 -8.83
N ILE A 35 0.77 -1.80 -7.86
CA ILE A 35 1.07 -1.58 -6.43
C ILE A 35 2.51 -1.98 -6.08
N LYS A 36 3.06 -3.04 -6.69
CA LYS A 36 4.46 -3.44 -6.45
C LYS A 36 5.43 -2.39 -6.98
N GLU A 37 5.18 -1.83 -8.16
CA GLU A 37 6.01 -0.76 -8.72
C GLU A 37 5.99 0.47 -7.83
N GLN A 38 4.81 0.90 -7.39
CA GLN A 38 4.67 2.01 -6.44
C GLN A 38 5.45 1.77 -5.15
N VAL A 39 5.40 0.56 -4.58
CA VAL A 39 6.21 0.20 -3.41
C VAL A 39 7.72 0.32 -3.68
N LEU A 40 8.18 -0.12 -4.85
CA LEU A 40 9.60 -0.05 -5.21
C LEU A 40 10.07 1.39 -5.42
N GLU A 41 9.25 2.25 -6.03
CA GLU A 41 9.56 3.67 -6.22
C GLU A 41 9.76 4.38 -4.87
N HIS A 42 8.80 4.24 -3.94
CA HIS A 42 8.91 4.85 -2.62
C HIS A 42 10.13 4.32 -1.84
N ARG A 43 10.48 3.04 -1.99
CA ARG A 43 11.70 2.48 -1.39
C ARG A 43 12.99 3.06 -1.97
N LYS A 44 13.02 3.36 -3.28
CA LYS A 44 14.16 4.05 -3.91
C LYS A 44 14.32 5.47 -3.38
N GLU A 45 13.22 6.12 -3.02
CA GLU A 45 13.21 7.43 -2.35
C GLU A 45 13.58 7.36 -0.86
N GLY A 46 13.88 6.17 -0.32
CA GLY A 46 14.23 5.96 1.08
C GLY A 46 13.04 5.89 2.03
N ILE A 47 11.82 5.79 1.50
CA ILE A 47 10.59 5.68 2.28
C ILE A 47 10.23 4.20 2.43
N ASP A 48 10.29 3.68 3.66
CA ASP A 48 9.85 2.31 3.93
C ASP A 48 8.33 2.22 3.97
N VAL A 49 7.78 1.70 2.87
CA VAL A 49 6.34 1.54 2.66
C VAL A 49 5.93 0.07 2.66
N PHE A 50 4.73 -0.19 3.17
CA PHE A 50 4.08 -1.48 3.12
C PHE A 50 2.63 -1.35 2.63
N LYS A 51 2.17 -2.37 1.91
CA LYS A 51 0.80 -2.46 1.40
C LYS A 51 -0.15 -2.98 2.49
N SER A 52 -1.32 -2.36 2.62
CA SER A 52 -2.38 -2.82 3.51
C SER A 52 -3.76 -2.72 2.84
N PRO A 53 -4.68 -3.64 3.14
CA PRO A 53 -6.06 -3.56 2.65
C PRO A 53 -6.92 -2.56 3.45
N ARG A 54 -6.42 -2.05 4.60
CA ARG A 54 -7.11 -1.05 5.43
C ARG A 54 -6.10 -0.08 6.07
N PRO A 55 -6.41 1.23 6.13
CA PRO A 55 -5.55 2.19 6.81
C PRO A 55 -5.58 1.91 8.32
N GLY A 56 -4.41 1.69 8.93
CA GLY A 56 -4.27 1.42 10.37
C GLY A 56 -4.38 -0.05 10.80
N ASP A 57 -4.37 -1.02 9.88
CA ASP A 57 -4.52 -2.47 10.18
C ASP A 57 -3.24 -3.16 10.66
N ASP A 58 -2.31 -2.42 11.28
CA ASP A 58 -1.15 -2.98 12.00
C ASP A 58 -1.59 -3.80 13.23
N ARG A 59 -2.90 -3.80 13.54
CA ARG A 59 -3.52 -4.59 14.60
C ARG A 59 -4.07 -5.89 14.05
N LYS A 60 -3.21 -6.90 13.82
CA LYS A 60 -3.46 -8.33 14.15
C LYS A 60 -2.48 -9.27 13.43
N LYS A 61 -1.48 -9.74 14.17
CA LYS A 61 -1.21 -11.17 14.27
C LYS A 61 -0.94 -11.47 15.75
N LYS A 62 -1.95 -12.06 16.41
CA LYS A 62 -1.79 -12.73 17.69
C LYS A 62 -1.42 -14.18 17.41
#